data_AF-A0A9D2SFQ9-F1
#
_entry.id   AF-A0A9D2SFQ9-F1
#
_cell.length_a   1.000
_cell.length_b   1.000
_cell.length_c   1.000
_cell.angle_alpha   90.00
_cell.angle_beta   90.00
_cell.angle_gamma   90.00
#
_symmetry.space_group_name_H-M   'P 1'
#
loop_
_entity.id
_entity.type
_entity.pdbx_description
1 polymer ?
#
loop_
_entity_poly.entity_id
_entity_poly.type
_entity_poly.pdbx_seq_one_letter_code
_entity_poly.pdbx_strand_id
1 'polypeptide(L)'
;MKDLSAVLCYVDFSGIFDRNPASPRVARLQALAEVLFRPEGVTLDLGDGPRQYVAFERSNSMSRMGRLSFLRADLWETVRRRIMLDLELGQCQLSKLYAYNGLMLSTGARVEGIEIDRPHRVIVVDNHALQRSARVITVEDVGGTDSVRRYQRVERVEDFSVTEFDGEGLVSKEYAARLNKTLGGRHTSFQIRLPFVKGMLHQVDFHDFFRSAGTTHLTDLWGVKHPVAKVDVILTKSMFKGHGWLAENGKSWEDYWAAFRKYRHALYVTNVSKERPQGFTQLNYQFLTTLSMTGEEFRPRDLPDGWEHSPKEDARQWLTKATETEYYKLRADGDIAPQKKQLVF
;
A
#
# COMPACT_ATOMS: atom_id res chain seq x y z
N MET A 1 2.72 -32.21 -9.66
CA MET A 1 2.33 -30.91 -9.10
C MET A 1 1.08 -30.50 -9.86
N LYS A 2 -0.11 -30.42 -9.23
CA LYS A 2 -1.32 -29.96 -9.94
C LYS A 2 -1.03 -28.55 -10.48
N ASP A 3 -1.43 -28.27 -11.72
CA ASP A 3 -1.27 -26.92 -12.26
C ASP A 3 -2.05 -25.94 -11.38
N LEU A 4 -1.37 -24.89 -10.91
CA LEU A 4 -1.94 -23.85 -10.06
C LEU A 4 -3.11 -23.15 -10.78
N SER A 5 -3.06 -23.13 -12.12
CA SER A 5 -4.11 -22.59 -12.98
C SER A 5 -5.46 -23.31 -12.83
N ALA A 6 -5.44 -24.60 -12.49
CA ALA A 6 -6.63 -25.42 -12.23
C ALA A 6 -7.12 -25.36 -10.77
N VAL A 7 -6.52 -24.47 -9.96
CA VAL A 7 -6.86 -24.29 -8.54
C VAL A 7 -7.35 -22.87 -8.27
N LEU A 8 -6.68 -21.87 -8.85
CA LEU A 8 -6.93 -20.46 -8.64
C LEU A 8 -7.09 -19.77 -9.99
N CYS A 9 -8.24 -19.11 -10.19
CA CYS A 9 -8.47 -18.29 -11.37
C CYS A 9 -8.83 -16.85 -10.98
N TYR A 10 -8.55 -15.91 -11.89
CA TYR A 10 -8.89 -14.51 -11.73
C TYR A 10 -9.96 -14.13 -12.74
N VAL A 11 -11.05 -13.57 -12.26
CA VAL A 11 -12.18 -13.13 -13.08
C VAL A 11 -12.20 -11.60 -13.11
N ASP A 12 -12.36 -11.04 -14.31
CA ASP A 12 -12.42 -9.61 -14.57
C ASP A 12 -13.88 -9.16 -14.68
N PHE A 13 -14.31 -8.31 -13.74
CA PHE A 13 -15.65 -7.73 -13.70
C PHE A 13 -15.65 -6.25 -14.13
N SER A 14 -14.56 -5.75 -14.71
CA SER A 14 -14.53 -4.39 -15.26
C SER A 14 -15.63 -4.23 -16.31
N GLY A 15 -16.38 -3.13 -16.25
CA GLY A 15 -17.48 -2.90 -17.19
C GLY A 15 -18.80 -3.63 -16.88
N ILE A 16 -18.88 -4.44 -15.80
CA ILE A 16 -20.09 -5.20 -15.45
C ILE A 16 -21.02 -4.43 -14.51
N PHE A 17 -20.48 -3.90 -13.41
CA PHE A 17 -21.27 -3.26 -12.35
C PHE A 17 -21.35 -1.73 -12.46
N ASP A 18 -20.59 -1.13 -13.36
CA ASP A 18 -20.51 0.31 -13.64
C ASP A 18 -21.49 0.78 -14.74
N ARG A 19 -22.27 -0.13 -15.31
CA ARG A 19 -23.21 0.15 -16.42
C ARG A 19 -24.65 0.01 -15.99
N ASN A 20 -25.50 0.90 -16.53
CA ASN A 20 -26.94 0.85 -16.31
C ASN A 20 -27.54 -0.44 -16.91
N PRO A 21 -28.33 -1.23 -16.15
CA PRO A 21 -28.96 -2.46 -16.63
C PRO A 21 -30.03 -2.27 -17.71
N ALA A 22 -30.30 -1.03 -18.17
CA ALA A 22 -31.24 -0.74 -19.24
C ALA A 22 -30.95 -1.53 -20.54
N SER A 23 -29.70 -1.95 -20.77
CA SER A 23 -29.36 -2.86 -21.86
C SER A 23 -29.60 -4.33 -21.44
N PRO A 24 -30.38 -5.13 -22.21
CA PRO A 24 -30.60 -6.55 -21.91
C PRO A 24 -29.31 -7.37 -21.81
N ARG A 25 -28.27 -6.98 -22.55
CA ARG A 25 -26.94 -7.59 -22.48
C ARG A 25 -26.27 -7.32 -21.12
N VAL A 26 -26.36 -6.09 -20.63
CA VAL A 26 -25.76 -5.69 -19.33
C VAL A 26 -26.50 -6.39 -18.19
N ALA A 27 -27.84 -6.40 -18.21
CA ALA A 27 -28.65 -7.12 -17.22
C ALA A 27 -28.31 -8.62 -17.17
N ARG A 28 -28.14 -9.28 -18.32
CA ARG A 28 -27.72 -10.69 -18.38
C ARG A 28 -26.32 -10.90 -17.78
N LEU A 29 -25.37 -10.01 -18.05
CA LEU A 29 -24.01 -10.12 -17.50
C LEU A 29 -24.00 -9.91 -15.98
N GLN A 30 -24.81 -8.98 -15.46
CA GLN A 30 -24.96 -8.76 -14.03
C GLN A 30 -25.59 -9.97 -13.34
N ALA A 31 -26.65 -10.55 -13.90
CA ALA A 31 -27.27 -11.77 -13.37
C ALA A 31 -26.28 -12.96 -13.37
N LEU A 32 -25.47 -13.12 -14.42
CA LEU A 32 -24.41 -14.13 -14.45
C LEU A 32 -23.33 -13.85 -13.39
N ALA A 33 -22.95 -12.59 -13.19
CA ALA A 33 -21.98 -12.22 -12.17
C ALA A 33 -22.52 -12.52 -10.77
N GLU A 34 -23.78 -12.25 -10.47
CA GLU A 34 -24.42 -12.58 -9.19
C GLU A 34 -24.38 -14.09 -8.88
N VAL A 35 -24.54 -14.94 -9.90
CA VAL A 35 -24.42 -16.40 -9.74
C VAL A 35 -23.03 -16.80 -9.25
N LEU A 36 -21.98 -16.08 -9.66
CA LEU A 36 -20.60 -16.36 -9.22
C LEU A 36 -20.39 -16.08 -7.72
N PHE A 37 -21.25 -15.29 -7.07
CA PHE A 37 -21.12 -14.94 -5.66
C PHE A 37 -21.98 -15.78 -4.71
N ARG A 38 -22.63 -16.83 -5.22
CA ARG A 38 -23.45 -17.72 -4.39
C ARG A 38 -22.56 -18.54 -3.44
N PRO A 39 -23.05 -18.88 -2.22
CA PRO A 39 -22.29 -19.65 -1.24
C PRO A 39 -21.80 -21.01 -1.76
N GLU A 40 -22.57 -21.65 -2.63
CA GLU A 40 -22.24 -22.94 -3.23
C GLU A 40 -21.14 -22.85 -4.29
N GLY A 41 -20.80 -21.62 -4.72
CA GLY A 41 -19.85 -21.34 -5.78
C GLY A 41 -20.42 -21.60 -7.19
N VAL A 42 -19.51 -21.75 -8.14
CA VAL A 42 -19.79 -21.99 -9.56
C VAL A 42 -18.98 -23.16 -10.07
N THR A 43 -19.61 -23.99 -10.90
CA THR A 43 -18.92 -25.08 -11.60
C THR A 43 -18.22 -24.54 -12.83
N LEU A 44 -16.89 -24.66 -12.87
CA LEU A 44 -16.05 -24.28 -14.00
C LEU A 44 -15.19 -25.47 -14.41
N ASP A 45 -14.93 -25.60 -15.71
CA ASP A 45 -13.92 -26.52 -16.24
C ASP A 45 -12.77 -25.68 -16.79
N LEU A 46 -11.61 -25.76 -16.12
CA LEU A 46 -10.39 -25.05 -16.50
C LEU A 46 -9.34 -25.98 -17.13
N GLY A 47 -9.76 -27.14 -17.65
CA GLY A 47 -8.89 -28.11 -18.33
C GLY A 47 -8.54 -29.37 -17.52
N ASP A 48 -9.09 -29.52 -16.31
CA ASP A 48 -8.99 -30.73 -15.46
C ASP A 48 -10.38 -31.24 -15.03
N GLY A 49 -11.36 -31.06 -15.92
CA GLY A 49 -12.76 -31.40 -15.70
C GLY A 49 -13.52 -30.38 -14.86
N PRO A 50 -14.84 -30.55 -14.75
CA PRO A 50 -15.70 -29.64 -13.98
C PRO A 50 -15.39 -29.70 -12.48
N ARG A 51 -15.13 -28.54 -11.89
CA ARG A 51 -14.87 -28.36 -10.44
C ARG A 51 -15.68 -27.20 -9.89
N GLN A 52 -15.95 -27.21 -8.59
CA GLN A 52 -16.58 -26.07 -7.91
C GLN A 52 -15.53 -25.03 -7.51
N TYR A 53 -15.81 -23.77 -7.79
CA TYR A 53 -14.99 -22.61 -7.43
C TYR A 53 -15.82 -21.60 -6.66
N VAL A 54 -15.24 -21.02 -5.62
CA VAL A 54 -15.90 -20.04 -4.75
C VAL A 54 -15.13 -18.74 -4.80
N ALA A 55 -15.84 -17.61 -4.72
CA ALA A 55 -15.23 -16.29 -4.57
C ALA A 55 -14.24 -16.30 -3.39
N PHE A 56 -13.06 -15.75 -3.63
CA PHE A 56 -11.95 -15.77 -2.68
C PHE A 56 -11.35 -14.36 -2.53
N GLU A 57 -10.13 -14.28 -2.01
CA GLU A 57 -9.45 -13.04 -1.65
C GLU A 57 -9.09 -12.15 -2.85
N ARG A 58 -8.76 -10.89 -2.58
CA ARG A 58 -8.31 -9.93 -3.60
C ARG A 58 -7.26 -8.99 -3.03
N SER A 59 -6.34 -8.57 -3.88
CA SER A 59 -5.43 -7.47 -3.54
C SER A 59 -6.12 -6.12 -3.76
N ASN A 60 -5.60 -5.05 -3.15
CA ASN A 60 -6.08 -3.70 -3.42
C ASN A 60 -6.00 -3.31 -4.91
N SER A 61 -4.98 -3.82 -5.63
CA SER A 61 -4.87 -3.55 -7.07
C SER A 61 -5.97 -4.27 -7.85
N MET A 62 -6.30 -5.50 -7.48
CA MET A 62 -7.38 -6.23 -8.12
C MET A 62 -8.72 -5.51 -7.91
N SER A 63 -9.01 -5.05 -6.69
CA SER A 63 -10.21 -4.28 -6.40
C SER A 63 -10.35 -3.04 -7.29
N ARG A 64 -9.27 -2.28 -7.50
CA ARG A 64 -9.28 -1.09 -8.39
C ARG A 64 -9.52 -1.43 -9.86
N MET A 65 -9.14 -2.63 -10.29
CA MET A 65 -9.34 -3.10 -11.66
C MET A 65 -10.64 -3.89 -11.83
N GLY A 66 -11.49 -3.98 -10.80
CA GLY A 66 -12.70 -4.81 -10.85
C GLY A 66 -12.41 -6.31 -10.96
N ARG A 67 -11.26 -6.78 -10.46
CA ARG A 67 -10.85 -8.20 -10.51
C ARG A 67 -11.03 -8.90 -9.16
N LEU A 68 -11.36 -10.19 -9.21
CA LEU A 68 -11.51 -11.04 -8.03
C LEU A 68 -10.90 -12.43 -8.29
N SER A 69 -10.34 -13.05 -7.25
CA SER A 69 -9.88 -14.44 -7.35
C SER A 69 -10.98 -15.43 -6.97
N PHE A 70 -10.94 -16.59 -7.59
CA PHE A 70 -11.82 -17.72 -7.31
C PHE A 70 -10.94 -18.93 -7.03
N LEU A 71 -11.23 -19.62 -5.93
CA LEU A 71 -10.46 -20.76 -5.46
C LEU A 71 -11.33 -22.01 -5.50
N ARG A 72 -10.74 -23.14 -5.88
CA ARG A 72 -11.42 -24.42 -5.85
C ARG A 72 -11.96 -24.73 -4.44
N ALA A 73 -13.23 -25.10 -4.37
CA ALA A 73 -13.98 -25.17 -3.11
C ALA A 73 -13.36 -26.12 -2.07
N ASP A 74 -12.79 -27.25 -2.52
CA ASP A 74 -12.11 -28.26 -1.69
C ASP A 74 -10.86 -27.72 -0.98
N LEU A 75 -10.28 -26.61 -1.47
CA LEU A 75 -9.09 -25.99 -0.90
C LEU A 75 -9.40 -24.73 -0.10
N TRP A 76 -10.63 -24.22 -0.18
CA TRP A 76 -11.00 -22.90 0.35
C TRP A 76 -10.68 -22.76 1.84
N GLU A 77 -11.14 -23.71 2.66
CA GLU A 77 -10.94 -23.65 4.12
C GLU A 77 -9.46 -23.81 4.51
N THR A 78 -8.73 -24.67 3.79
CA THR A 78 -7.30 -24.89 4.04
C THR A 78 -6.49 -23.62 3.74
N VAL A 79 -6.76 -22.96 2.62
CA VAL A 79 -6.06 -21.73 2.24
C VAL A 79 -6.49 -20.56 3.13
N ARG A 80 -7.79 -20.48 3.49
CA ARG A 80 -8.29 -19.48 4.44
C ARG A 80 -7.58 -19.58 5.78
N ARG A 81 -7.52 -20.75 6.40
CA ARG A 81 -6.81 -20.95 7.69
C ARG A 81 -5.35 -20.53 7.63
N ARG A 82 -4.68 -20.82 6.52
CA ARG A 82 -3.29 -20.40 6.26
C ARG A 82 -3.13 -18.87 6.21
N ILE A 83 -4.01 -18.17 5.49
CA ILE A 83 -3.98 -16.70 5.39
C ILE A 83 -4.34 -16.07 6.74
N MET A 84 -5.34 -16.63 7.40
CA MET A 84 -5.89 -16.16 8.67
C MET A 84 -5.04 -16.53 9.89
N LEU A 85 -3.97 -17.31 9.73
CA LEU A 85 -3.16 -17.83 10.85
C LEU A 85 -4.00 -18.56 11.92
N ASP A 86 -5.02 -19.31 11.47
CA ASP A 86 -6.01 -19.96 12.36
C ASP A 86 -6.77 -19.00 13.29
N LEU A 87 -6.82 -17.68 12.97
CA LEU A 87 -7.68 -16.74 13.68
C LEU A 87 -9.14 -16.94 13.29
N GLU A 88 -10.01 -16.97 14.30
CA GLU A 88 -11.45 -16.96 14.13
C GLU A 88 -11.94 -15.53 14.38
N LEU A 89 -12.68 -14.98 13.41
CA LEU A 89 -13.21 -13.63 13.50
C LEU A 89 -14.72 -13.68 13.68
N GLY A 90 -15.20 -12.93 14.67
CA GLY A 90 -16.61 -12.61 14.81
C GLY A 90 -17.02 -11.47 13.87
N GLN A 91 -17.84 -10.54 14.38
CA GLN A 91 -18.22 -9.35 13.63
C GLN A 91 -16.99 -8.44 13.39
N CYS A 92 -16.70 -8.16 12.12
CA CYS A 92 -15.63 -7.25 11.74
C CYS A 92 -16.01 -6.43 10.50
N GLN A 93 -15.27 -5.34 10.29
CA GLN A 93 -15.43 -4.54 9.08
C GLN A 93 -14.86 -5.29 7.87
N LEU A 94 -15.72 -5.75 6.96
CA LEU A 94 -15.34 -6.55 5.79
C LEU A 94 -14.23 -5.91 4.95
N SER A 95 -14.25 -4.57 4.79
CA SER A 95 -13.20 -3.87 4.04
C SER A 95 -11.81 -4.02 4.69
N LYS A 96 -11.72 -4.06 6.02
CA LYS A 96 -10.47 -4.31 6.75
C LYS A 96 -10.01 -5.76 6.57
N LEU A 97 -10.95 -6.71 6.71
CA LEU A 97 -10.66 -8.14 6.50
C LEU A 97 -10.04 -8.38 5.13
N TYR A 98 -10.71 -7.97 4.06
CA TYR A 98 -10.20 -8.15 2.70
C TYR A 98 -8.87 -7.42 2.47
N ALA A 99 -8.69 -6.22 3.02
CA ALA A 99 -7.44 -5.48 2.86
C ALA A 99 -6.26 -6.20 3.54
N TYR A 100 -6.49 -6.85 4.68
CA TYR A 100 -5.44 -7.53 5.44
C TYR A 100 -5.14 -8.92 4.90
N ASN A 101 -6.15 -9.68 4.47
CA ASN A 101 -5.96 -10.96 3.78
C ASN A 101 -5.25 -10.75 2.42
N GLY A 102 -5.60 -9.68 1.72
CA GLY A 102 -4.97 -9.27 0.47
C GLY A 102 -3.47 -8.96 0.58
N LEU A 103 -2.91 -8.83 1.79
CA LEU A 103 -1.45 -8.70 1.99
C LEU A 103 -0.71 -9.92 1.42
N MET A 104 -1.29 -11.12 1.54
CA MET A 104 -0.72 -12.37 1.03
C MET A 104 -0.66 -12.43 -0.51
N LEU A 105 -1.39 -11.54 -1.18
CA LEU A 105 -1.41 -11.40 -2.65
C LEU A 105 -0.47 -10.27 -3.13
N SER A 106 0.34 -9.69 -2.23
CA SER A 106 1.33 -8.68 -2.61
C SER A 106 2.51 -9.33 -3.31
N THR A 107 2.87 -8.84 -4.50
CA THR A 107 4.12 -9.22 -5.16
C THR A 107 5.31 -8.72 -4.35
N GLY A 108 6.28 -9.59 -4.09
CA GLY A 108 7.53 -9.25 -3.42
C GLY A 108 8.54 -10.40 -3.48
N ALA A 109 9.80 -10.08 -3.19
CA ALA A 109 10.85 -11.07 -3.04
C ALA A 109 10.64 -11.84 -1.74
N ARG A 110 10.46 -13.16 -1.83
CA ARG A 110 10.40 -14.05 -0.67
C ARG A 110 11.82 -14.21 -0.11
N VAL A 111 12.03 -13.76 1.12
CA VAL A 111 13.34 -13.80 1.78
C VAL A 111 13.41 -15.04 2.67
N GLU A 112 14.24 -15.99 2.26
CA GLU A 112 14.46 -17.27 2.95
C GLU A 112 15.77 -17.26 3.76
N GLY A 113 15.89 -18.17 4.72
CA GLY A 113 17.13 -18.39 5.47
C GLY A 113 17.57 -17.24 6.38
N ILE A 114 16.67 -16.29 6.67
CA ILE A 114 16.92 -15.16 7.58
C ILE A 114 16.46 -15.41 9.03
N GLU A 115 15.83 -16.57 9.26
CA GLU A 115 15.38 -17.01 10.60
C GLU A 115 14.54 -15.95 11.33
N ILE A 116 13.67 -15.21 10.63
CA ILE A 116 12.94 -14.07 11.19
C ILE A 116 12.10 -14.42 12.43
N ASP A 117 11.64 -15.66 12.50
CA ASP A 117 10.79 -16.24 13.53
C ASP A 117 11.54 -16.74 14.77
N ARG A 118 12.85 -16.47 14.87
CA ARG A 118 13.63 -16.79 16.08
C ARG A 118 13.07 -16.02 17.29
N PRO A 119 12.98 -16.66 18.47
CA PRO A 119 12.54 -15.97 19.69
C PRO A 119 13.30 -14.68 19.96
N HIS A 120 12.56 -13.64 20.36
CA HIS A 120 13.00 -12.25 20.59
C HIS A 120 13.47 -11.45 19.38
N ARG A 121 13.60 -12.06 18.19
CA ARG A 121 14.17 -11.37 17.01
C ARG A 121 13.31 -10.22 16.52
N VAL A 122 11.99 -10.40 16.52
CA VAL A 122 11.02 -9.40 16.12
C VAL A 122 10.15 -9.06 17.31
N ILE A 123 10.20 -7.80 17.73
CA ILE A 123 9.33 -7.26 18.78
C ILE A 123 8.37 -6.23 18.18
N VAL A 124 7.24 -6.02 18.84
CA VAL A 124 6.28 -4.97 18.51
C VAL A 124 6.25 -3.99 19.68
N VAL A 125 6.34 -2.69 19.41
CA VAL A 125 6.24 -1.62 20.41
C VAL A 125 5.07 -0.70 20.06
N ASP A 126 4.56 0.05 21.05
CA ASP A 126 3.51 1.03 20.75
C ASP A 126 4.05 2.18 19.89
N ASN A 127 3.18 2.76 19.07
CA ASN A 127 3.51 4.02 18.41
C ASN A 127 3.54 5.14 19.43
N HIS A 128 4.45 6.10 19.27
CA HIS A 128 4.37 7.33 20.04
C HIS A 128 3.19 8.18 19.52
N ALA A 129 2.41 8.74 20.44
CA ALA A 129 1.27 9.58 20.14
C ALA A 129 1.57 11.03 20.54
N LEU A 130 1.65 11.90 19.54
CA LEU A 130 2.03 13.29 19.72
C LEU A 130 0.79 14.18 19.79
N GLN A 131 0.53 14.76 20.97
CA GLN A 131 -0.55 15.73 21.13
C GLN A 131 -0.15 17.08 20.51
N ARG A 132 -1.03 17.66 19.70
CA ARG A 132 -0.83 18.93 19.01
C ARG A 132 -2.11 19.75 19.00
N SER A 133 -1.93 21.07 18.92
CA SER A 133 -2.98 22.05 18.68
C SER A 133 -2.58 22.88 17.48
N ALA A 134 -3.44 22.98 16.47
CA ALA A 134 -3.13 23.78 15.28
C ALA A 134 -4.40 24.39 14.68
N ARG A 135 -4.20 25.46 13.90
CA ARG A 135 -5.26 25.95 13.00
C ARG A 135 -5.50 24.93 11.91
N VAL A 136 -6.70 24.37 11.89
CA VAL A 136 -7.17 23.42 10.89
C VAL A 136 -8.11 24.15 9.94
N ILE A 137 -7.93 23.90 8.65
CA ILE A 137 -8.85 24.28 7.59
C ILE A 137 -9.60 23.00 7.22
N THR A 138 -10.90 22.99 7.40
CA THR A 138 -11.75 21.86 7.06
C THR A 138 -13.01 22.34 6.33
N VAL A 139 -13.86 21.39 5.95
CA VAL A 139 -15.17 21.67 5.38
C VAL A 139 -16.25 20.99 6.19
N GLU A 140 -17.33 21.71 6.46
CA GLU A 140 -18.51 21.18 7.16
C GLU A 140 -19.65 21.01 6.17
N ASP A 141 -20.36 19.88 6.28
CA ASP A 141 -21.55 19.62 5.47
C ASP A 141 -22.69 20.53 5.94
N VAL A 142 -23.18 21.39 5.05
CA VAL A 142 -24.29 22.31 5.32
C VAL A 142 -25.58 21.88 4.61
N GLY A 143 -25.66 20.59 4.24
CA GLY A 143 -26.79 19.99 3.55
C GLY A 143 -26.70 20.10 2.03
N GLY A 144 -27.72 19.61 1.34
CA GLY A 144 -27.76 19.53 -0.12
C GLY A 144 -28.89 18.62 -0.58
N THR A 145 -29.07 18.50 -1.89
CA THR A 145 -29.92 17.43 -2.44
C THR A 145 -29.13 16.13 -2.50
N ASP A 146 -29.80 14.97 -2.56
CA ASP A 146 -29.15 13.64 -2.59
C ASP A 146 -28.03 13.52 -3.64
N SER A 147 -28.09 14.32 -4.72
CA SER A 147 -27.12 14.36 -5.80
C SER A 147 -26.01 15.42 -5.67
N VAL A 148 -26.15 16.44 -4.81
CA VAL A 148 -25.17 17.53 -4.64
C VAL A 148 -25.10 17.97 -3.17
N ARG A 149 -24.02 17.60 -2.49
CA ARG A 149 -23.66 18.09 -1.14
C ARG A 149 -23.10 19.51 -1.23
N ARG A 150 -23.48 20.38 -0.30
CA ARG A 150 -22.84 21.69 -0.11
C ARG A 150 -21.96 21.65 1.13
N TYR A 151 -20.81 22.28 1.02
CA TYR A 151 -19.82 22.33 2.08
C TYR A 151 -19.44 23.78 2.37
N GLN A 152 -19.32 24.12 3.65
CA GLN A 152 -18.80 25.40 4.10
C GLN A 152 -17.35 25.23 4.55
N ARG A 153 -16.46 26.10 4.08
CA ARG A 153 -15.09 26.19 4.60
C ARG A 153 -15.14 26.71 6.03
N VAL A 154 -14.47 25.99 6.94
CA VAL A 154 -14.35 26.36 8.34
C VAL A 154 -12.88 26.38 8.73
N GLU A 155 -12.48 27.42 9.45
CA GLU A 155 -11.16 27.53 10.04
C GLU A 155 -11.30 27.63 11.56
N ARG A 156 -10.64 26.74 12.28
CA ARG A 156 -10.66 26.72 13.74
C ARG A 156 -9.37 26.14 14.30
N VAL A 157 -9.14 26.34 15.58
CA VAL A 157 -8.07 25.64 16.30
C VAL A 157 -8.64 24.30 16.76
N GLU A 158 -7.93 23.22 16.47
CA GLU A 158 -8.28 21.87 16.93
C GLU A 158 -7.10 21.25 17.68
N ASP A 159 -7.43 20.53 18.77
CA ASP A 159 -6.51 19.64 19.45
C ASP A 159 -6.65 18.23 18.87
N PHE A 160 -5.54 17.63 18.47
CA PHE A 160 -5.50 16.29 17.88
C PHE A 160 -4.23 15.53 18.23
N SER A 161 -4.31 14.22 18.09
CA SER A 161 -3.19 13.29 18.29
C SER A 161 -2.64 12.83 16.95
N VAL A 162 -1.33 12.94 16.77
CA VAL A 162 -0.63 12.41 15.60
C VAL A 162 0.09 11.13 16.01
N THR A 163 -0.21 10.03 15.32
CA THR A 163 0.55 8.78 15.45
C THR A 163 1.89 8.94 14.74
N GLU A 164 2.97 9.05 15.49
CA GLU A 164 4.31 9.11 14.91
C GLU A 164 4.77 7.73 14.45
N PHE A 165 5.55 7.71 13.37
CA PHE A 165 6.10 6.48 12.78
C PHE A 165 5.02 5.46 12.36
N ASP A 166 3.87 5.93 11.84
CA ASP A 166 2.80 5.05 11.34
C ASP A 166 3.29 4.21 10.17
N GLY A 167 3.29 2.89 10.36
CA GLY A 167 3.76 1.94 9.36
C GLY A 167 5.28 1.88 9.23
N GLU A 168 6.02 2.50 10.14
CA GLU A 168 7.48 2.54 10.17
C GLU A 168 8.03 1.71 11.34
N GLY A 169 9.17 1.08 11.13
CA GLY A 169 9.87 0.26 12.12
C GLY A 169 11.38 0.27 11.89
N LEU A 170 12.13 -0.39 12.77
CA LEU A 170 13.59 -0.40 12.76
C LEU A 170 14.14 -1.79 12.47
N VAL A 171 15.29 -1.85 11.81
CA VAL A 171 16.07 -3.07 11.60
C VAL A 171 17.54 -2.84 11.97
N SER A 172 18.16 -3.82 12.63
CA SER A 172 19.56 -3.75 13.04
C SER A 172 20.48 -3.72 11.82
N LYS A 173 21.71 -3.19 11.96
CA LYS A 173 22.69 -3.16 10.87
C LYS A 173 23.03 -4.57 10.38
N GLU A 174 23.21 -5.49 11.31
CA GLU A 174 23.55 -6.89 11.04
C GLU A 174 22.43 -7.59 10.27
N TYR A 175 21.18 -7.35 10.66
CA TYR A 175 20.04 -7.96 9.99
C TYR A 175 19.74 -7.33 8.64
N ALA A 176 19.89 -6.00 8.51
CA ALA A 176 19.84 -5.32 7.22
C ALA A 176 20.91 -5.83 6.24
N ALA A 177 22.12 -6.12 6.73
CA ALA A 177 23.17 -6.73 5.91
C ALA A 177 22.79 -8.15 5.43
N ARG A 178 22.11 -8.94 6.26
CA ARG A 178 21.56 -10.25 5.84
C ARG A 178 20.49 -10.09 4.76
N LEU A 179 19.58 -9.14 4.93
CA LEU A 179 18.55 -8.83 3.92
C LEU A 179 19.18 -8.42 2.58
N ASN A 180 20.16 -7.51 2.61
CA ASN A 180 20.89 -7.07 1.43
C ASN A 180 21.63 -8.20 0.72
N LYS A 181 22.18 -9.18 1.46
CA LYS A 181 22.80 -10.37 0.87
C LYS A 181 21.79 -11.21 0.08
N THR A 182 20.56 -11.34 0.58
CA THR A 182 19.50 -12.12 -0.08
C THR A 182 18.85 -11.36 -1.23
N LEU A 183 18.66 -10.05 -1.09
CA LEU A 183 17.96 -9.22 -2.08
C LEU A 183 18.88 -8.76 -3.22
N GLY A 184 20.20 -8.69 -2.97
CA GLY A 184 21.17 -8.16 -3.90
C GLY A 184 21.14 -6.64 -3.94
N GLY A 185 22.09 -6.00 -3.24
CA GLY A 185 22.24 -4.54 -3.29
C GLY A 185 22.71 -3.95 -1.96
N ARG A 186 22.64 -2.62 -1.87
CA ARG A 186 22.95 -1.85 -0.66
C ARG A 186 21.78 -0.94 -0.28
N HIS A 187 20.81 -1.53 0.42
CA HIS A 187 19.61 -0.84 0.85
C HIS A 187 19.63 -0.57 2.35
N THR A 188 19.00 0.55 2.71
CA THR A 188 18.85 1.03 4.10
C THR A 188 17.40 1.00 4.57
N SER A 189 16.45 0.84 3.64
CA SER A 189 15.03 0.75 3.95
C SER A 189 14.39 -0.39 3.18
N PHE A 190 13.51 -1.13 3.84
CA PHE A 190 12.87 -2.34 3.29
C PHE A 190 11.36 -2.27 3.49
N GLN A 191 10.58 -2.31 2.41
CA GLN A 191 9.13 -2.40 2.48
C GLN A 191 8.72 -3.85 2.69
N ILE A 192 8.35 -4.21 3.92
CA ILE A 192 8.11 -5.59 4.32
C ILE A 192 6.64 -6.00 4.30
N ARG A 193 6.42 -7.31 4.17
CA ARG A 193 5.16 -8.00 4.43
C ARG A 193 5.41 -9.30 5.19
N LEU A 194 4.60 -9.50 6.23
CA LEU A 194 4.32 -10.79 6.84
C LEU A 194 2.78 -10.94 6.89
N PRO A 195 2.23 -12.13 7.17
CA PRO A 195 0.81 -12.26 7.47
C PRO A 195 0.38 -11.20 8.52
N PHE A 196 -0.62 -10.38 8.20
CA PHE A 196 -1.09 -9.27 9.03
C PHE A 196 -0.07 -8.19 9.43
N VAL A 197 1.17 -8.21 8.90
CA VAL A 197 2.17 -7.15 9.15
C VAL A 197 2.53 -6.46 7.84
N LYS A 198 2.50 -5.13 7.85
CA LYS A 198 2.88 -4.29 6.72
C LYS A 198 3.56 -3.04 7.23
N GLY A 199 4.67 -2.69 6.61
CA GLY A 199 5.28 -1.38 6.79
C GLY A 199 6.64 -1.28 6.13
N MET A 200 7.39 -0.29 6.56
CA MET A 200 8.75 0.00 6.18
C MET A 200 9.67 -0.25 7.37
N LEU A 201 10.81 -0.88 7.13
CA LEU A 201 11.89 -1.00 8.12
C LEU A 201 13.03 -0.10 7.70
N HIS A 202 13.57 0.67 8.65
CA HIS A 202 14.72 1.53 8.47
C HIS A 202 15.92 1.03 9.26
N GLN A 203 17.07 0.95 8.60
CA GLN A 203 18.31 0.51 9.22
C GLN A 203 18.79 1.54 10.24
N VAL A 204 18.89 1.12 11.51
CA VAL A 204 19.42 1.92 12.62
C VAL A 204 20.33 1.06 13.47
N ASP A 205 21.43 1.64 13.94
CA ASP A 205 22.32 0.97 14.91
C ASP A 205 21.76 1.05 16.33
N PHE A 206 20.58 0.49 16.53
CA PHE A 206 19.94 0.56 17.83
C PHE A 206 20.64 -0.33 18.87
N HIS A 207 21.41 -1.34 18.45
CA HIS A 207 22.25 -2.13 19.36
C HIS A 207 23.33 -1.28 20.02
N ASP A 208 24.04 -0.47 19.24
CA ASP A 208 25.03 0.47 19.77
C ASP A 208 24.36 1.55 20.64
N PHE A 209 23.27 2.14 20.15
CA PHE A 209 22.53 3.17 20.87
C PHE A 209 22.08 2.71 22.26
N PHE A 210 21.38 1.57 22.35
CA PHE A 210 20.87 1.08 23.64
C PHE A 210 22.00 0.62 24.56
N ARG A 211 23.04 -0.03 24.02
CA ARG A 211 24.21 -0.44 24.81
C ARG A 211 24.94 0.75 25.41
N SER A 212 25.15 1.80 24.63
CA SER A 212 25.78 3.05 25.06
C SER A 212 24.94 3.78 26.11
N ALA A 213 23.62 3.65 26.04
CA ALA A 213 22.69 4.16 27.04
C ALA A 213 22.55 3.25 28.30
N GLY A 214 23.31 2.16 28.41
CA GLY A 214 23.19 1.18 29.51
C GLY A 214 21.91 0.35 29.50
N THR A 215 21.12 0.41 28.43
CA THR A 215 19.88 -0.35 28.27
C THR A 215 20.20 -1.78 27.82
N THR A 216 19.84 -2.75 28.65
CA THR A 216 20.11 -4.18 28.38
C THR A 216 18.91 -4.94 27.82
N HIS A 217 17.70 -4.44 28.05
CA HIS A 217 16.44 -5.09 27.65
C HIS A 217 15.46 -4.07 27.08
N LEU A 218 14.70 -4.50 26.07
CA LEU A 218 13.55 -3.78 25.53
C LEU A 218 12.27 -4.48 25.97
N THR A 219 11.23 -3.71 26.24
CA THR A 219 9.91 -4.25 26.58
C THR A 219 9.00 -4.14 25.36
N ASP A 220 8.36 -5.24 24.96
CA ASP A 220 7.40 -5.23 23.86
C ASP A 220 6.02 -4.72 24.30
N LEU A 221 5.09 -4.67 23.34
CA LEU A 221 3.70 -4.22 23.53
C LEU A 221 2.93 -5.04 24.57
N TRP A 222 3.36 -6.26 24.85
CA TRP A 222 2.72 -7.18 25.81
C TRP A 222 3.47 -7.25 27.15
N GLY A 223 4.49 -6.41 27.36
CA GLY A 223 5.25 -6.36 28.61
C GLY A 223 6.38 -7.38 28.72
N VAL A 224 6.67 -8.15 27.66
CA VAL A 224 7.75 -9.13 27.65
C VAL A 224 9.09 -8.41 27.50
N LYS A 225 10.09 -8.82 28.29
CA LYS A 225 11.45 -8.26 28.22
C LYS A 225 12.33 -9.07 27.26
N HIS A 226 12.97 -8.38 26.34
CA HIS A 226 13.83 -8.94 25.30
C HIS A 226 15.25 -8.39 25.45
N PRO A 227 16.28 -9.25 25.58
CA PRO A 227 17.66 -8.76 25.57
C PRO A 227 17.95 -8.01 24.27
N VAL A 228 18.50 -6.79 24.35
CA VAL A 228 18.78 -5.93 23.18
C VAL A 228 19.56 -6.69 22.10
N ALA A 229 20.57 -7.47 22.51
CA ALA A 229 21.42 -8.26 21.61
C ALA A 229 20.70 -9.37 20.84
N LYS A 230 19.44 -9.71 21.18
CA LYS A 230 18.64 -10.72 20.49
C LYS A 230 17.57 -10.12 19.57
N VAL A 231 17.33 -8.81 19.64
CA VAL A 231 16.32 -8.11 18.84
C VAL A 231 16.96 -7.64 17.55
N ASP A 232 16.43 -8.01 16.39
CA ASP A 232 16.92 -7.52 15.09
C ASP A 232 15.90 -6.60 14.40
N VAL A 233 14.62 -6.71 14.76
CA VAL A 233 13.53 -5.92 14.16
C VAL A 233 12.61 -5.39 15.27
N ILE A 234 12.33 -4.09 15.21
CA ILE A 234 11.37 -3.41 16.07
C ILE A 234 10.24 -2.90 15.17
N LEU A 235 9.07 -3.50 15.28
CA LEU A 235 7.86 -3.07 14.59
C LEU A 235 7.09 -2.10 15.48
N THR A 236 6.45 -1.10 14.89
CA THR A 236 5.43 -0.33 15.62
C THR A 236 4.07 -1.01 15.53
N LYS A 237 3.19 -0.80 16.52
CA LYS A 237 1.85 -1.40 16.61
C LYS A 237 1.01 -1.16 15.35
N SER A 238 1.14 0.02 14.75
CA SER A 238 0.49 0.36 13.49
C SER A 238 0.90 -0.56 12.33
N MET A 239 2.08 -1.18 12.34
CA MET A 239 2.48 -2.15 11.33
C MET A 239 1.74 -3.49 11.48
N PHE A 240 1.36 -3.88 12.70
CA PHE A 240 0.70 -5.15 12.99
C PHE A 240 -0.84 -5.02 12.93
N LYS A 241 -1.37 -5.17 11.71
CA LYS A 241 -2.80 -5.02 11.39
C LYS A 241 -3.70 -6.07 12.06
N GLY A 242 -3.11 -7.21 12.44
CA GLY A 242 -3.79 -8.30 13.13
C GLY A 242 -3.77 -8.20 14.67
N HIS A 243 -3.21 -7.14 15.25
CA HIS A 243 -3.07 -6.99 16.70
C HIS A 243 -4.40 -7.19 17.46
N GLY A 244 -5.47 -6.51 17.02
CA GLY A 244 -6.79 -6.63 17.66
C GLY A 244 -7.35 -8.05 17.58
N TRP A 245 -7.27 -8.68 16.41
CA TRP A 245 -7.78 -10.03 16.19
C TRP A 245 -7.01 -11.10 16.94
N LEU A 246 -5.70 -10.93 17.09
CA LEU A 246 -4.87 -11.82 17.91
C LEU A 246 -5.33 -11.77 19.37
N ALA A 247 -5.57 -10.55 19.90
CA ALA A 247 -6.05 -10.35 21.26
C ALA A 247 -7.48 -10.89 21.47
N GLU A 248 -8.39 -10.66 20.54
CA GLU A 248 -9.76 -11.20 20.56
C GLU A 248 -9.80 -12.73 20.59
N ASN A 249 -8.80 -13.38 19.97
CA ASN A 249 -8.64 -14.83 19.97
C ASN A 249 -7.91 -15.36 21.23
N GLY A 250 -7.52 -14.49 22.17
CA GLY A 250 -6.72 -14.87 23.34
C GLY A 250 -5.34 -15.42 22.98
N LYS A 251 -4.82 -15.08 21.79
CA LYS A 251 -3.54 -15.58 21.28
C LYS A 251 -2.39 -14.61 21.62
N SER A 252 -1.23 -15.18 21.86
CA SER A 252 0.01 -14.46 22.13
C SER A 252 0.80 -14.18 20.84
N TRP A 253 1.83 -13.33 20.95
CA TRP A 253 2.79 -13.15 19.85
C TRP A 253 3.54 -14.43 19.50
N GLU A 254 3.73 -15.34 20.46
CA GLU A 254 4.32 -16.66 20.19
C GLU A 254 3.37 -17.54 19.37
N ASP A 255 2.05 -17.46 19.60
CA ASP A 255 1.05 -18.17 18.79
C ASP A 255 1.04 -17.69 17.33
N TYR A 256 1.24 -16.38 17.11
CA TYR A 256 1.45 -15.83 15.76
C TYR A 256 2.65 -16.51 15.08
N TRP A 257 3.79 -16.59 15.76
CA TRP A 257 4.99 -17.24 15.21
C TRP A 257 4.82 -18.75 15.06
N ALA A 258 4.07 -19.41 15.94
CA ALA A 258 3.74 -20.83 15.79
C ALA A 258 2.91 -21.10 14.53
N ALA A 259 1.88 -20.27 14.26
CA ALA A 259 1.12 -20.34 13.03
C ALA A 259 1.97 -19.97 11.80
N PHE A 260 2.83 -18.96 11.92
CA PHE A 260 3.80 -18.57 10.89
C PHE A 260 4.67 -19.76 10.46
N ARG A 261 5.24 -20.49 11.43
CA ARG A 261 6.04 -21.70 11.21
C ARG A 261 5.21 -22.85 10.63
N LYS A 262 4.05 -23.15 11.23
CA LYS A 262 3.11 -24.19 10.78
C LYS A 262 2.80 -24.05 9.29
N TYR A 263 2.54 -22.81 8.84
CA TYR A 263 2.18 -22.52 7.46
C TYR A 263 3.37 -22.18 6.56
N ARG A 264 4.61 -22.29 7.04
CA ARG A 264 5.84 -21.97 6.28
C ARG A 264 5.78 -20.60 5.61
N HIS A 265 5.25 -19.63 6.35
CA HIS A 265 5.31 -18.24 5.93
C HIS A 265 6.76 -17.75 5.95
N ALA A 266 7.01 -16.65 5.25
CA ALA A 266 8.32 -16.04 5.12
C ALA A 266 8.16 -14.52 5.10
N LEU A 267 9.27 -13.81 5.32
CA LEU A 267 9.32 -12.38 5.05
C LEU A 267 9.25 -12.15 3.55
N TYR A 268 8.41 -11.21 3.14
CA TYR A 268 8.43 -10.69 1.77
C TYR A 268 8.89 -9.25 1.78
N VAL A 269 9.80 -8.91 0.87
CA VAL A 269 10.22 -7.53 0.62
C VAL A 269 9.65 -7.09 -0.72
N THR A 270 8.74 -6.12 -0.65
CA THR A 270 7.99 -5.62 -1.80
C THR A 270 8.70 -4.48 -2.52
N ASN A 271 9.53 -3.73 -1.79
CA ASN A 271 10.35 -2.65 -2.34
C ASN A 271 11.53 -2.36 -1.40
N VAL A 272 12.54 -1.67 -1.90
CA VAL A 272 13.76 -1.28 -1.16
C VAL A 272 14.13 0.17 -1.45
N SER A 273 14.92 0.80 -0.57
CA SER A 273 15.45 2.13 -0.86
C SER A 273 16.37 2.13 -2.09
N LYS A 274 16.46 3.26 -2.78
CA LYS A 274 17.43 3.44 -3.86
C LYS A 274 18.85 3.40 -3.28
N GLU A 275 19.76 2.73 -3.96
CA GLU A 275 21.18 2.68 -3.54
C GLU A 275 21.88 4.04 -3.67
N ARG A 276 21.43 4.85 -4.63
CA ARG A 276 21.96 6.19 -4.87
C ARG A 276 20.83 7.22 -4.76
N PRO A 277 21.07 8.34 -4.07
CA PRO A 277 20.15 9.47 -4.11
C PRO A 277 19.94 9.93 -5.55
N GLN A 278 18.70 10.29 -5.89
CA GLN A 278 18.40 10.99 -7.14
C GLN A 278 18.25 12.47 -6.83
N GLY A 279 18.90 13.34 -7.60
CA GLY A 279 18.77 14.79 -7.45
C GLY A 279 17.44 15.36 -7.98
N PHE A 280 16.65 14.56 -8.70
CA PHE A 280 15.43 15.00 -9.35
C PHE A 280 14.31 13.96 -9.15
N THR A 281 13.06 14.43 -9.15
CA THR A 281 11.84 13.60 -9.16
C THR A 281 10.85 14.17 -10.17
N GLN A 282 9.91 13.35 -10.62
CA GLN A 282 8.83 13.83 -11.49
C GLN A 282 7.83 14.67 -10.68
N LEU A 283 7.46 15.83 -11.22
CA LEU A 283 6.44 16.71 -10.66
C LEU A 283 5.05 16.24 -11.13
N ASN A 284 4.16 15.95 -10.19
CA ASN A 284 2.75 15.70 -10.47
C ASN A 284 1.98 17.04 -10.45
N TYR A 285 1.19 17.30 -11.50
CA TYR A 285 0.40 18.53 -11.65
C TYR A 285 -0.55 18.80 -10.46
N GLN A 286 -0.99 17.74 -9.76
CA GLN A 286 -1.86 17.87 -8.58
C GLN A 286 -1.24 18.71 -7.46
N PHE A 287 0.10 18.73 -7.34
CA PHE A 287 0.75 19.59 -6.34
C PHE A 287 0.64 21.07 -6.71
N LEU A 288 0.58 21.39 -8.00
CA LEU A 288 0.53 22.78 -8.47
C LEU A 288 -0.76 23.49 -8.04
N THR A 289 -1.87 22.75 -7.96
CA THR A 289 -3.16 23.29 -7.50
C THR A 289 -3.22 23.50 -5.99
N THR A 290 -2.26 22.95 -5.22
CA THR A 290 -2.21 23.08 -3.76
C THR A 290 -1.21 24.12 -3.27
N LEU A 291 -0.29 24.55 -4.13
CA LEU A 291 0.60 25.66 -3.83
C LEU A 291 -0.23 26.94 -3.85
N SER A 292 0.07 27.87 -2.94
CA SER A 292 -0.44 29.25 -3.00
C SER A 292 0.24 30.03 -4.13
N MET A 293 0.17 29.48 -5.34
CA MET A 293 0.77 30.01 -6.56
C MET A 293 -0.29 30.79 -7.33
N THR A 294 0.08 31.99 -7.73
CA THR A 294 -0.75 32.83 -8.60
C THR A 294 -0.70 32.34 -10.04
N GLY A 295 -1.69 32.75 -10.84
CA GLY A 295 -1.64 32.51 -12.29
C GLY A 295 -0.34 33.05 -12.91
N GLU A 296 0.12 34.22 -12.45
CA GLU A 296 1.36 34.85 -12.94
C GLU A 296 2.62 34.04 -12.63
N GLU A 297 2.71 33.40 -11.47
CA GLU A 297 3.84 32.54 -11.11
C GLU A 297 3.82 31.21 -11.88
N PHE A 298 2.62 30.71 -12.22
CA PHE A 298 2.45 29.50 -13.01
C PHE A 298 2.79 29.75 -14.50
N ARG A 299 2.10 30.73 -15.08
CA ARG A 299 2.23 31.22 -16.45
C ARG A 299 1.55 32.60 -16.57
N PRO A 300 2.32 33.69 -16.77
CA PRO A 300 1.77 35.03 -16.98
C PRO A 300 0.74 35.07 -18.11
N ARG A 301 -0.39 35.72 -17.86
CA ARG A 301 -1.55 35.70 -18.79
C ARG A 301 -1.32 36.46 -20.08
N ASP A 302 -0.33 37.34 -20.11
CA ASP A 302 0.06 38.14 -21.27
C ASP A 302 0.98 37.38 -22.24
N LEU A 303 1.46 36.18 -21.87
CA LEU A 303 2.30 35.38 -22.74
C LEU A 303 1.50 34.75 -23.89
N PRO A 304 2.10 34.64 -25.10
CA PRO A 304 1.42 34.06 -26.25
C PRO A 304 1.17 32.55 -26.07
N ASP A 305 0.17 31.99 -26.74
CA ASP A 305 -0.11 30.54 -26.71
C ASP A 305 1.01 29.68 -27.33
N GLY A 306 1.89 30.29 -28.12
CA GLY A 306 3.02 29.65 -28.76
C GLY A 306 4.20 30.61 -28.93
N TRP A 307 5.38 30.05 -29.20
CA TRP A 307 6.64 30.79 -29.19
C TRP A 307 7.29 30.81 -30.59
N GLU A 308 7.57 32.02 -31.09
CA GLU A 308 8.37 32.21 -32.32
C GLU A 308 9.88 32.25 -32.02
N HIS A 309 10.24 32.69 -30.82
CA HIS A 309 11.59 32.76 -30.28
C HIS A 309 11.69 31.97 -28.97
N SER A 310 12.90 31.70 -28.48
CA SER A 310 13.04 30.85 -27.30
C SER A 310 12.45 31.54 -26.07
N PRO A 311 11.58 30.87 -25.27
CA PRO A 311 11.10 31.43 -24.00
C PRO A 311 12.23 31.84 -23.05
N LYS A 312 13.44 31.27 -23.19
CA LYS A 312 14.63 31.67 -22.43
C LYS A 312 15.01 33.15 -22.57
N GLU A 313 14.62 33.79 -23.67
CA GLU A 313 14.94 35.18 -23.96
C GLU A 313 14.11 36.16 -23.11
N ASP A 314 12.93 35.75 -22.62
CA ASP A 314 12.17 36.54 -21.67
C ASP A 314 12.92 36.59 -20.32
N ALA A 315 13.03 37.75 -19.67
CA ALA A 315 13.73 37.87 -18.39
C ALA A 315 12.94 37.28 -17.20
N ARG A 316 11.61 37.22 -17.31
CA ARG A 316 10.72 36.75 -16.24
C ARG A 316 10.90 35.27 -15.97
N GLN A 317 10.60 34.84 -14.74
CA GLN A 317 10.60 33.44 -14.36
C GLN A 317 9.16 33.01 -14.03
N TRP A 318 8.72 31.91 -14.62
CA TRP A 318 7.45 31.27 -14.33
C TRP A 318 7.64 29.75 -14.40
N LEU A 319 6.78 29.01 -13.73
CA LEU A 319 6.97 27.57 -13.51
C LEU A 319 7.10 26.78 -14.83
N THR A 320 6.23 27.07 -15.80
CA THR A 320 6.13 26.32 -17.06
C THR A 320 7.22 26.68 -18.08
N LYS A 321 8.03 27.72 -17.82
CA LYS A 321 9.06 28.22 -18.74
C LYS A 321 10.06 27.17 -19.22
N ALA A 322 10.52 26.31 -18.30
CA ALA A 322 11.48 25.25 -18.63
C ALA A 322 10.87 24.25 -19.61
N THR A 323 9.62 23.84 -19.38
CA THR A 323 8.88 22.93 -20.26
C THR A 323 8.59 23.57 -21.61
N GLU A 324 8.14 24.83 -21.63
CA GLU A 324 7.90 25.58 -22.86
C GLU A 324 9.17 25.74 -23.70
N THR A 325 10.30 25.96 -23.04
CA THR A 325 11.61 26.08 -23.69
C THR A 325 12.04 24.77 -24.35
N GLU A 326 11.91 23.64 -23.65
CA GLU A 326 12.25 22.34 -24.24
C GLU A 326 11.28 21.96 -25.36
N TYR A 327 9.99 22.28 -25.22
CA TYR A 327 9.03 22.10 -26.31
C TYR A 327 9.37 22.94 -27.54
N TYR A 328 9.78 24.19 -27.35
CA TYR A 328 10.25 25.06 -28.44
C TYR A 328 11.46 24.46 -29.16
N LYS A 329 12.47 23.97 -28.43
CA LYS A 329 13.65 23.32 -29.03
C LYS A 329 13.27 22.09 -29.84
N LEU A 330 12.44 21.21 -29.30
CA LEU A 330 11.96 20.02 -30.02
C LEU A 330 11.20 20.36 -31.31
N ARG A 331 10.50 21.50 -31.33
CA ARG A 331 9.84 22.03 -32.54
C ARG A 331 10.84 22.64 -33.53
N ALA A 332 11.81 23.40 -33.04
CA ALA A 332 12.83 24.05 -33.86
C ALA A 332 13.80 23.04 -34.51
N ASP A 333 14.13 21.97 -33.80
CA ASP A 333 15.05 20.91 -34.24
C ASP A 333 14.39 19.91 -35.21
N GLY A 334 13.10 20.05 -35.49
CA GLY A 334 12.36 19.21 -36.46
C GLY A 334 11.98 17.82 -35.97
N ASP A 335 12.30 17.47 -34.72
CA ASP A 335 12.04 16.15 -34.11
C ASP A 335 10.55 15.87 -33.83
N ILE A 336 9.68 16.87 -33.96
CA ILE A 336 8.22 16.73 -33.81
C ILE A 336 7.51 17.28 -35.05
N ALA A 337 6.94 16.38 -35.87
CA ALA A 337 6.08 16.75 -37.01
C ALA A 337 4.93 17.69 -36.58
N PRO A 338 4.44 18.58 -37.46
CA PRO A 338 3.40 19.56 -37.17
C PRO A 338 2.02 18.92 -36.95
N GLN A 339 1.82 18.20 -35.85
CA GLN A 339 0.48 18.06 -35.27
C GLN A 339 0.21 19.31 -34.45
N LYS A 340 -0.84 20.06 -34.81
CA LYS A 340 -1.49 21.08 -33.97
C LYS A 340 -1.97 20.43 -32.68
N LYS A 341 -1.08 20.19 -31.73
CA LYS A 341 -1.43 19.96 -30.33
C LYS A 341 -0.93 21.19 -29.58
N GLN A 342 -1.84 22.12 -29.36
CA GLN A 342 -1.66 23.17 -28.37
C GLN A 342 -1.33 22.48 -27.04
N LEU A 343 -0.28 22.95 -26.36
CA LEU A 343 -0.14 22.73 -24.93
C LEU A 343 -1.22 23.58 -24.27
N VAL A 344 -2.39 22.97 -24.05
CA VAL A 344 -3.41 23.56 -23.18
C VAL A 344 -2.96 23.24 -21.76
N PHE A 345 -2.49 24.26 -21.04
CA PHE A 345 -2.21 24.19 -19.61
C PHE A 345 -3.47 24.51 -18.79
#